data_AF-A0A919ARN0-F1
#
_entry.id   AF-A0A919ARN0-F1
#
_cell.length_a   1.000
_cell.length_b   1.000
_cell.length_c   1.000
_cell.angle_alpha   90.00
_cell.angle_beta   90.00
_cell.angle_gamma   90.00
#
_symmetry.space_group_name_H-M   'P 1'
#
loop_
_entity.id
_entity.type
_entity.pdbx_description
1 polymer ?
#
loop_
_entity_poly.entity_id
_entity_poly.type
_entity_poly.pdbx_seq_one_letter_code
_entity_poly.pdbx_strand_id
1 'polypeptide(L)'
;MLLETARMLNLDDAKLEKHSVTISGHRTSISLEKGFWRHLRQYAEQESISMNELVKQIDEARTGSLSGALRSFVLKQLEDHIAKLQG
;
A
#
# COMPACT_ATOMS: atom_id res chain seq x y z
N MET A 1 22.39 -13.14 -11.50
CA MET A 1 21.63 -11.90 -11.75
C MET A 1 20.26 -11.91 -11.06
N LEU A 2 19.35 -12.85 -11.35
CA LEU A 2 18.02 -12.92 -10.69
C LEU A 2 18.04 -13.22 -9.17
N LEU A 3 18.97 -14.08 -8.71
CA LEU A 3 19.11 -14.40 -7.28
C LEU A 3 19.67 -13.25 -6.44
N GLU A 4 20.44 -12.33 -7.06
CA GLU A 4 20.94 -11.12 -6.38
C GLU A 4 19.81 -10.10 -6.16
N THR A 5 18.88 -9.98 -7.12
CA THR A 5 17.69 -9.14 -6.98
C THR A 5 16.79 -9.62 -5.84
N ALA A 6 16.61 -10.94 -5.69
CA ALA A 6 15.85 -11.54 -4.59
C ALA A 6 16.47 -11.31 -3.21
N ARG A 7 17.80 -11.09 -3.12
CA ARG A 7 18.49 -10.76 -1.86
C ARG A 7 18.35 -9.30 -1.46
N MET A 8 18.04 -8.41 -2.40
CA MET A 8 17.71 -6.99 -2.12
C MET A 8 16.23 -6.79 -1.77
N LEU A 9 15.38 -7.77 -2.07
CA LEU A 9 14.02 -7.81 -1.56
C LEU A 9 14.06 -8.26 -0.10
N ASN A 10 13.60 -7.40 0.80
CA ASN A 10 13.31 -7.83 2.16
C ASN A 10 12.22 -8.92 2.08
N LEU A 11 12.58 -10.19 2.22
CA LEU A 11 11.65 -11.32 2.07
C LEU A 11 10.46 -11.25 3.03
N ASP A 12 10.61 -10.52 4.15
CA ASP A 12 9.50 -10.22 5.05
C ASP A 12 8.41 -9.37 4.41
N ASP A 13 8.73 -8.52 3.42
CA ASP A 13 7.77 -7.63 2.78
C ASP A 13 6.66 -8.41 2.06
N ALA A 14 6.90 -9.66 1.67
CA ALA A 14 5.91 -10.56 1.06
C ALA A 14 4.98 -11.25 2.08
N LYS A 15 5.27 -11.15 3.40
CA LYS A 15 4.45 -11.79 4.43
C LYS A 15 3.13 -11.04 4.60
N LEU A 16 2.02 -11.79 4.56
CA LEU A 16 0.68 -11.24 4.78
C LEU A 16 0.47 -10.89 6.25
N GLU A 17 -0.06 -9.70 6.52
CA GLU A 17 -0.49 -9.22 7.83
C GLU A 17 -1.96 -8.79 7.80
N LYS A 18 -2.62 -8.92 8.95
CA LYS A 18 -4.00 -8.49 9.14
C LYS A 18 -4.01 -7.18 9.90
N HIS A 19 -4.60 -6.16 9.31
CA HIS A 19 -4.76 -4.84 9.91
C HIS A 19 -6.24 -4.52 10.10
N SER A 20 -6.54 -3.79 11.17
CA SER A 20 -7.89 -3.29 11.43
C SER A 20 -7.89 -1.78 11.28
N VAL A 21 -8.79 -1.29 10.45
CA VAL A 21 -9.01 0.14 10.20
C VAL A 21 -10.48 0.48 10.44
N THR A 22 -10.78 1.75 10.65
CA THR A 22 -12.16 2.23 10.72
C THR A 22 -12.42 3.07 9.47
N ILE A 23 -13.37 2.64 8.64
CA ILE A 23 -13.78 3.32 7.41
C ILE A 23 -15.29 3.57 7.53
N SER A 24 -15.72 4.82 7.36
CA SER A 24 -17.14 5.21 7.43
C SER A 24 -17.85 4.73 8.71
N GLY A 25 -17.14 4.74 9.85
CA GLY A 25 -17.66 4.27 11.15
C GLY A 25 -17.67 2.75 11.33
N HIS A 26 -17.33 1.97 10.31
CA HIS A 26 -17.27 0.52 10.36
C HIS A 26 -15.83 0.04 10.53
N ARG A 27 -15.60 -0.90 11.46
CA ARG A 27 -14.31 -1.57 11.60
C ARG A 27 -14.16 -2.58 10.45
N THR A 28 -13.18 -2.34 9.61
CA THR A 28 -12.83 -3.19 8.47
C THR A 28 -11.51 -3.90 8.74
N SER A 29 -11.46 -5.18 8.42
CA SER A 29 -10.22 -5.96 8.46
C SER A 29 -9.64 -6.09 7.07
N ILE A 30 -8.34 -5.82 6.95
CA ILE A 30 -7.61 -5.87 5.69
C ILE A 30 -6.45 -6.85 5.85
N SER A 31 -6.32 -7.79 4.93
CA SER A 31 -5.12 -8.62 4.81
C SER A 31 -4.26 -8.08 3.67
N LEU A 32 -3.01 -7.71 3.97
CA LEU A 32 -2.08 -7.09 3.02
C LEU A 32 -0.63 -7.47 3.37
N GLU A 33 0.25 -7.54 2.38
CA GLU A 33 1.66 -7.85 2.62
C GLU A 33 2.38 -6.68 3.33
N LYS A 34 3.35 -7.01 4.20
CA LYS A 34 4.09 -6.05 5.02
C LYS A 34 4.65 -4.88 4.21
N GLY A 35 5.20 -5.15 3.03
CA GLY A 35 5.82 -4.14 2.17
C GLY A 35 4.81 -3.08 1.72
N PHE A 36 3.64 -3.51 1.26
CA PHE A 36 2.57 -2.59 0.87
C PHE A 36 2.07 -1.77 2.06
N TRP A 37 1.84 -2.41 3.21
CA TRP A 37 1.35 -1.70 4.39
C TRP A 37 2.37 -0.68 4.92
N ARG A 38 3.65 -1.02 4.89
CA ARG A 38 4.76 -0.09 5.20
C ARG A 38 4.76 1.11 4.26
N HIS A 39 4.66 0.90 2.94
CA HIS A 39 4.62 1.99 1.97
C HIS A 39 3.40 2.90 2.16
N LEU A 40 2.21 2.33 2.39
CA LEU A 40 0.99 3.10 2.65
C LEU A 40 1.13 3.99 3.89
N ARG A 41 1.75 3.49 4.98
CA ARG A 41 2.05 4.32 6.17
C ARG A 41 2.97 5.48 5.86
N GLN A 42 4.05 5.21 5.13
CA GLN A 42 4.99 6.27 4.73
C GLN A 42 4.31 7.34 3.87
N TYR A 43 3.46 6.92 2.92
CA TYR A 43 2.68 7.85 2.12
C TYR A 43 1.72 8.69 2.97
N ALA A 44 0.96 8.05 3.88
CA ALA A 44 0.05 8.75 4.78
C ALA A 44 0.79 9.79 5.65
N GLU A 45 1.96 9.42 6.18
CA GLU A 45 2.84 10.33 6.94
C GLU A 45 3.32 11.51 6.09
N GLN A 46 3.75 11.27 4.85
CA GLN A 46 4.20 12.31 3.92
C GLN A 46 3.08 13.30 3.58
N GLU A 47 1.87 12.80 3.35
CA GLU A 47 0.68 13.61 3.06
C GLU A 47 0.03 14.20 4.33
N SER A 48 0.60 13.95 5.52
CA SER A 48 0.06 14.40 6.81
C SER A 48 -1.40 13.97 7.06
N ILE A 49 -1.78 12.79 6.58
CA ILE A 49 -3.11 12.18 6.78
C ILE A 49 -3.00 10.88 7.60
N SER A 50 -4.11 10.47 8.21
CA SER A 50 -4.14 9.20 8.95
C SER A 50 -4.23 8.00 7.99
N MET A 51 -3.80 6.83 8.44
CA MET A 51 -4.02 5.58 7.69
C MET A 51 -5.51 5.32 7.40
N ASN A 52 -6.40 5.67 8.33
CA ASN A 52 -7.83 5.51 8.11
C ASN A 52 -8.34 6.44 6.99
N GLU A 53 -7.81 7.66 6.92
CA GLU A 53 -8.18 8.63 5.90
C GLU A 53 -7.68 8.19 4.52
N LEU A 54 -6.41 7.77 4.41
CA LEU A 54 -5.87 7.21 3.16
C LEU A 54 -6.70 6.01 2.68
N VAL A 55 -6.97 5.06 3.58
CA VAL A 55 -7.74 3.87 3.23
C VAL A 55 -9.18 4.22 2.85
N LYS A 56 -9.79 5.21 3.50
CA LYS A 56 -11.12 5.71 3.15
C LYS A 56 -11.15 6.30 1.74
N GLN A 57 -10.20 7.17 1.38
CA GLN A 57 -10.13 7.75 0.04
C GLN A 57 -9.99 6.68 -1.05
N ILE A 58 -9.16 5.66 -0.80
CA ILE A 58 -9.00 4.52 -1.71
C ILE A 58 -10.28 3.66 -1.74
N ASP A 59 -10.94 3.45 -0.60
CA ASP A 59 -12.20 2.69 -0.51
C ASP A 59 -13.36 3.38 -1.25
N GLU A 60 -13.39 4.70 -1.29
CA GLU A 60 -14.40 5.48 -2.02
C GLU A 60 -14.18 5.46 -3.55
N ALA A 61 -12.92 5.40 -4.00
CA ALA A 61 -12.56 5.43 -5.42
C ALA A 61 -12.36 4.04 -6.06
N ARG A 62 -12.31 2.96 -5.27
CA ARG A 62 -11.93 1.63 -5.79
C ARG A 62 -12.99 0.99 -6.67
N THR A 63 -12.50 0.16 -7.60
CA THR A 63 -13.21 -0.99 -8.15
C THR A 63 -12.61 -2.28 -7.61
N GLY A 64 -13.41 -3.31 -7.38
CA GLY A 64 -12.93 -4.59 -6.84
C GLY A 64 -12.66 -4.54 -5.33
N SER A 65 -11.78 -5.42 -4.83
CA SER A 65 -11.54 -5.56 -3.39
C SER A 65 -10.66 -4.43 -2.82
N LEU A 66 -10.84 -4.10 -1.54
CA LEU A 66 -10.04 -3.08 -0.86
C LEU A 66 -8.54 -3.44 -0.84
N SER A 67 -8.18 -4.68 -0.52
CA SER A 67 -6.79 -5.12 -0.58
C SER A 67 -6.20 -5.06 -2.00
N GLY A 68 -7.01 -5.28 -3.04
CA GLY A 68 -6.58 -5.12 -4.43
C GLY A 68 -6.30 -3.65 -4.75
N ALA A 69 -7.24 -2.77 -4.41
CA ALA A 69 -7.11 -1.33 -4.63
C ALA A 69 -5.89 -0.72 -3.92
N LEU A 70 -5.62 -1.15 -2.68
CA LEU A 70 -4.44 -0.72 -1.92
C LEU A 70 -3.13 -1.12 -2.59
N ARG A 71 -3.05 -2.35 -3.14
CA ARG A 71 -1.87 -2.78 -3.91
C ARG A 71 -1.71 -1.96 -5.20
N SER A 72 -2.82 -1.74 -5.92
CA SER A 72 -2.81 -0.94 -7.15
C SER A 72 -2.41 0.51 -6.91
N PHE A 73 -2.81 1.10 -5.79
CA PHE A 73 -2.38 2.44 -5.38
C PHE A 73 -0.85 2.51 -5.23
N VAL A 74 -0.26 1.57 -4.50
CA VAL A 74 1.22 1.51 -4.34
C VAL A 74 1.92 1.29 -5.67
N LEU A 75 1.38 0.43 -6.54
CA LEU A 75 1.93 0.22 -7.89
C LEU A 75 1.95 1.54 -8.68
N LYS A 76 0.85 2.30 -8.67
CA LYS A 76 0.75 3.58 -9.37
C LYS A 76 1.75 4.61 -8.83
N GLN A 77 1.91 4.69 -7.51
CA GLN A 77 2.92 5.56 -6.88
C GLN A 77 4.34 5.23 -7.34
N LEU A 78 4.67 3.94 -7.46
CA LEU A 78 5.97 3.49 -7.95
C LEU A 78 6.16 3.85 -9.44
N GLU A 79 5.16 3.63 -10.28
CA GLU A 79 5.18 4.00 -11.70
C GLU A 79 5.40 5.51 -11.88
N ASP A 80 4.70 6.34 -11.10
CA ASP A 80 4.84 7.80 -11.15
C ASP A 80 6.22 8.26 -10.66
N HIS A 81 6.80 7.58 -9.67
CA HIS A 81 8.16 7.85 -9.23
C HIS A 81 9.20 7.49 -10.30
N ILE A 82 9.05 6.34 -10.95
CA ILE A 82 9.94 5.92 -12.05
C ILE A 82 9.85 6.90 -13.21
N ALA A 83 8.64 7.32 -13.60
CA ALA A 83 8.44 8.29 -14.67
C ALA A 83 9.15 9.63 -14.38
N LYS A 84 9.12 10.10 -13.12
CA LYS A 84 9.83 11.32 -12.70
C LYS A 84 11.36 11.20 -12.74
N LEU A 85 11.92 10.01 -12.61
CA LEU A 85 13.37 9.78 -12.69
C LEU A 85 13.88 9.68 -14.13
N GLN A 86 12.97 9.44 -15.08
CA GLN A 86 13.29 9.27 -16.50
C GLN A 86 13.09 10.54 -17.33
N GLY A 87 12.48 11.58 -16.75
CA GLY A 87 12.32 12.91 -17.34
C GLY A 87 13.29 13.91 -16.72
#